data_AF-A0A844YBM6-F1
#
_entry.id   AF-A0A844YBM6-F1
#
_cell.length_a   1.000
_cell.length_b   1.000
_cell.length_c   1.000
_cell.angle_alpha   90.00
_cell.angle_beta   90.00
_cell.angle_gamma   90.00
#
_symmetry.space_group_name_H-M   'P 1'
#
loop_
_entity.id
_entity.type
_entity.pdbx_description
1 polymer ?
#
loop_
_entity_poly.entity_id
_entity_poly.type
_entity_poly.pdbx_seq_one_letter_code
_entity_poly.pdbx_strand_id
1 'polypeptide(L)'
;MTFNDAGAIPLQHRPSLTVRELDHLDYLAKIRHWLRDDAWNPGGTSLRFENPDYRVGDLIVVDGNITKAKPLVGRPCFGIATALLRYEYATRYVKGRGAMPAGRCHTCKAKDACRWVVTNRLKSVPSLERSWTSWLQEGGPSMFSMPNYKGSGQQRSWVELCRELRQVHFTSANDQHVATAYAEKDRIAREKDKERQAQNRRRARRNGEIDEFDEELLKKAAIKRAVALVEFRKDPECPRVLSRLPQKSLKELLEVWLGREILRAMKTKDNAPSIARWIARTGRSNTSKNHSSLSSRVAKDLQRIEKLERAHWRNEILLPPLDRQNEFPSGG
;
A
#
# COMPACT_ATOMS: atom_id res chain seq x y z
N MET A 1 -24.86 32.32 -26.68
CA MET A 1 -23.47 31.81 -26.73
C MET A 1 -23.35 30.63 -25.80
N THR A 2 -23.34 29.44 -26.37
CA THR A 2 -23.17 28.16 -25.68
C THR A 2 -21.70 27.99 -25.32
N PHE A 3 -21.38 27.89 -24.03
CA PHE A 3 -20.05 27.48 -23.59
C PHE A 3 -19.90 26.00 -23.91
N ASN A 4 -19.04 25.70 -24.88
CA ASN A 4 -18.67 24.33 -25.20
C ASN A 4 -17.99 23.70 -23.98
N ASP A 5 -18.59 22.62 -23.50
CA ASP A 5 -18.00 21.59 -22.65
C ASP A 5 -16.73 21.06 -23.31
N ALA A 6 -15.59 21.70 -23.01
CA ALA A 6 -14.28 21.12 -23.26
C ALA A 6 -14.06 20.00 -22.25
N GLY A 7 -14.53 18.80 -22.59
CA GLY A 7 -14.10 17.54 -21.99
C GLY A 7 -14.70 17.24 -20.63
N ALA A 8 -16.01 17.03 -20.56
CA ALA A 8 -16.57 16.15 -19.54
C ALA A 8 -16.04 14.73 -19.80
N ILE A 9 -14.83 14.45 -19.30
CA ILE A 9 -14.38 13.07 -19.08
C ILE A 9 -15.51 12.41 -18.27
N PRO A 10 -16.07 11.27 -18.72
CA PRO A 10 -17.08 10.58 -17.94
C PRO A 10 -16.53 10.43 -16.53
N LEU A 11 -17.29 10.86 -15.51
CA LEU A 11 -16.99 10.56 -14.11
C LEU A 11 -17.13 9.05 -13.92
N GLN A 12 -16.22 8.28 -14.52
CA GLN A 12 -15.89 6.95 -14.04
C GLN A 12 -15.65 7.13 -12.55
N HIS A 13 -16.37 6.35 -11.75
CA HIS A 13 -16.24 6.30 -10.30
C HIS A 13 -14.75 6.23 -9.95
N ARG A 14 -14.11 7.38 -9.72
CA ARG A 14 -12.76 7.41 -9.20
C ARG A 14 -12.88 6.87 -7.78
N PRO A 15 -12.05 5.90 -7.39
CA PRO A 15 -12.05 5.41 -6.02
C PRO A 15 -11.94 6.62 -5.07
N SER A 16 -12.75 6.60 -4.01
CA SER A 16 -12.71 7.64 -2.99
C SER A 16 -11.31 7.66 -2.38
N LEU A 17 -10.62 8.79 -2.52
CA LEU A 17 -9.30 8.95 -1.93
C LEU A 17 -9.42 8.84 -0.41
N THR A 18 -8.55 8.03 0.18
CA THR A 18 -8.35 7.94 1.62
C THR A 18 -7.75 9.25 2.14
N VAL A 19 -7.87 9.51 3.44
CA VAL A 19 -7.28 10.69 4.09
C VAL A 19 -5.77 10.75 3.88
N ARG A 20 -5.10 9.60 3.93
CA ARG A 20 -3.66 9.48 3.70
C ARG A 20 -3.29 9.86 2.25
N GLU A 21 -4.04 9.38 1.27
CA GLU A 21 -3.79 9.75 -0.14
C GLU A 21 -4.00 11.24 -0.36
N LEU A 22 -5.01 11.83 0.29
CA LEU A 22 -5.25 13.27 0.25
C LEU A 22 -4.14 14.08 0.91
N ASP A 23 -3.57 13.59 2.02
CA ASP A 23 -2.46 14.26 2.71
C ASP A 23 -1.21 14.34 1.82
N HIS A 24 -0.97 13.32 1.01
CA HIS A 24 0.15 13.25 0.06
C HIS A 24 -0.05 14.04 -1.24
N LEU A 25 -1.25 14.56 -1.50
CA LEU A 25 -1.47 15.43 -2.66
C LEU A 25 -0.71 16.74 -2.49
N ASP A 26 -0.15 17.23 -3.61
CA ASP A 26 0.36 18.59 -3.67
C ASP A 26 -0.77 19.63 -3.53
N TYR A 27 -0.40 20.89 -3.37
CA TYR A 27 -1.36 21.98 -3.18
C TYR A 27 -2.38 22.08 -4.33
N LEU A 28 -1.94 21.97 -5.59
CA LEU A 28 -2.83 22.09 -6.75
C LEU A 28 -3.81 20.93 -6.86
N ALA A 29 -3.36 19.71 -6.59
CA ALA A 29 -4.19 18.53 -6.55
C ALA A 29 -5.21 18.61 -5.40
N LYS A 30 -4.82 19.14 -4.23
CA LYS A 30 -5.75 19.47 -3.13
C LYS A 30 -6.78 20.51 -3.55
N ILE A 31 -6.36 21.59 -4.22
CA ILE A 31 -7.28 22.61 -4.77
C ILE A 31 -8.30 21.96 -5.71
N ARG A 32 -7.86 21.14 -6.68
CA ARG A 32 -8.74 20.43 -7.62
C ARG A 32 -9.68 19.46 -6.93
N HIS A 33 -9.21 18.76 -5.90
CA HIS A 33 -10.04 17.84 -5.12
C HIS A 33 -11.18 18.59 -4.42
N TRP A 34 -10.87 19.67 -3.69
CA TRP A 34 -11.85 20.42 -2.91
C TRP A 34 -12.77 21.35 -3.72
N LEU A 35 -12.54 21.47 -5.02
CA LEU A 35 -13.47 22.11 -5.96
C LEU A 35 -14.67 21.21 -6.34
N ARG A 36 -14.60 19.91 -6.04
CA ARG A 36 -15.73 18.99 -6.26
C ARG A 36 -16.82 19.24 -5.23
N ASP A 37 -18.08 19.08 -5.63
CA ASP A 37 -19.22 19.34 -4.76
C ASP A 37 -19.34 18.32 -3.63
N ASP A 38 -18.89 17.09 -3.86
CA ASP A 38 -18.96 15.95 -2.95
C ASP A 38 -17.62 15.63 -2.24
N ALA A 39 -16.64 16.53 -2.25
CA ALA A 39 -15.27 16.23 -1.80
C ALA A 39 -15.16 15.66 -0.36
N TRP A 40 -16.07 16.00 0.56
CA TRP A 40 -16.10 15.43 1.93
C TRP A 40 -16.86 14.09 2.06
N ASN A 41 -17.61 13.72 1.03
CA ASN A 41 -18.46 12.53 1.00
C ASN A 41 -18.42 11.82 -0.37
N PRO A 42 -17.23 11.50 -0.90
CA PRO A 42 -17.12 10.86 -2.22
C PRO A 42 -17.81 9.50 -2.17
N GLY A 43 -18.84 9.32 -2.99
CA GLY A 43 -19.60 8.06 -3.06
C GLY A 43 -20.38 7.70 -1.78
N GLY A 44 -20.79 8.69 -0.97
CA GLY A 44 -21.61 8.46 0.22
C GLY A 44 -20.86 8.02 1.48
N THR A 45 -19.53 7.85 1.40
CA THR A 45 -18.68 7.56 2.56
C THR A 45 -18.05 8.84 3.10
N SER A 46 -18.35 9.15 4.37
CA SER A 46 -17.89 10.39 4.99
C SER A 46 -16.42 10.33 5.39
N LEU A 47 -15.58 11.23 4.87
CA LEU A 47 -14.17 11.33 5.26
C LEU A 47 -14.03 11.75 6.72
N ARG A 48 -13.30 10.96 7.53
CA ARG A 48 -13.04 11.26 8.94
C ARG A 48 -11.63 11.81 9.12
N PHE A 49 -11.53 13.04 9.61
CA PHE A 49 -10.26 13.72 9.86
C PHE A 49 -9.97 13.81 11.36
N GLU A 50 -8.70 13.69 11.74
CA GLU A 50 -8.24 13.91 13.12
C GLU A 50 -8.52 15.37 13.52
N ASN A 51 -8.90 15.71 14.74
CA ASN A 51 -9.21 17.12 15.12
C ASN A 51 -8.18 17.67 16.13
N PRO A 52 -6.92 17.87 15.70
CA PRO A 52 -5.88 18.38 16.59
C PRO A 52 -6.19 19.81 17.03
N ASP A 53 -5.85 20.15 18.27
CA ASP A 53 -5.79 21.53 18.73
C ASP A 53 -4.58 22.19 18.05
N TYR A 54 -4.82 23.17 17.19
CA TYR A 54 -3.80 23.75 16.33
C TYR A 54 -4.06 25.25 16.20
N ARG A 55 -3.16 26.05 16.77
CA ARG A 55 -3.38 27.48 16.98
C ARG A 55 -2.54 28.31 16.01
N VAL A 56 -2.92 29.58 15.82
CA VAL A 56 -2.16 30.51 14.95
C VAL A 56 -0.69 30.61 15.38
N GLY A 57 -0.42 30.63 16.69
CA GLY A 57 0.95 30.67 17.22
C GLY A 57 1.80 29.42 16.97
N ASP A 58 1.22 28.32 16.47
CA ASP A 58 1.95 27.11 16.10
C ASP A 58 2.54 27.19 14.67
N LEU A 59 2.36 28.32 13.97
CA LEU A 59 2.68 28.49 12.56
C LEU A 59 3.53 29.72 12.30
N ILE A 60 4.35 29.63 11.25
CA ILE A 60 4.96 30.79 10.60
C ILE A 60 4.57 30.73 9.12
N VAL A 61 4.03 31.83 8.60
CA VAL A 61 3.64 31.98 7.20
C VAL A 61 4.38 33.17 6.61
N VAL A 62 5.05 32.95 5.47
CA VAL A 62 5.79 33.95 4.71
C VAL A 62 5.31 33.87 3.26
N ASP A 63 4.80 34.98 2.72
CA ASP A 63 4.24 35.06 1.36
C ASP A 63 3.18 33.97 1.05
N GLY A 64 2.40 33.59 2.06
CA GLY A 64 1.39 32.54 1.95
C GLY A 64 1.92 31.10 2.06
N ASN A 65 3.23 30.92 2.14
CA ASN A 65 3.87 29.62 2.36
C ASN A 65 3.99 29.34 3.86
N ILE A 66 3.67 28.10 4.27
CA ILE A 66 3.85 27.70 5.67
C ILE A 66 5.31 27.26 5.84
N THR A 67 6.13 28.06 6.51
CA THR A 67 7.57 27.78 6.69
C THR A 67 7.87 27.00 7.96
N LYS A 68 7.00 27.10 8.96
CA LYS A 68 7.09 26.33 10.21
C LYS A 68 5.69 25.93 10.68
N ALA A 69 5.55 24.68 11.10
CA ALA A 69 4.28 24.09 11.51
C ALA A 69 4.54 22.90 12.42
N LYS A 70 3.71 22.69 13.45
CA LYS A 70 3.59 21.35 14.06
C LYS A 70 3.01 20.37 13.03
N PRO A 71 3.38 19.07 13.07
CA PRO A 71 2.80 18.06 12.19
C PRO A 71 1.28 17.99 12.34
N LEU A 72 0.57 18.16 11.23
CA LEU A 72 -0.88 18.13 11.13
C LEU A 72 -1.27 16.99 10.18
N VAL A 73 -1.15 15.77 10.69
CA VAL A 73 -1.51 14.53 9.98
C VAL A 73 -3.02 14.36 9.99
N GLY A 74 -3.57 13.81 8.91
CA GLY A 74 -5.00 13.51 8.83
C GLY A 74 -5.87 14.75 8.63
N ARG A 75 -5.31 15.86 8.12
CA ARG A 75 -6.00 17.13 7.85
C ARG A 75 -5.57 17.75 6.50
N PRO A 76 -5.84 17.05 5.38
CA PRO A 76 -5.42 17.49 4.05
C PRO A 76 -6.13 18.76 3.56
N CYS A 77 -7.22 19.16 4.21
CA CYS A 77 -7.94 20.40 3.91
C CYS A 77 -7.29 21.66 4.51
N PHE A 78 -6.36 21.49 5.44
CA PHE A 78 -5.80 22.62 6.19
C PHE A 78 -5.02 23.57 5.29
N GLY A 79 -5.30 24.87 5.40
CA GLY A 79 -4.69 25.91 4.57
C GLY A 79 -5.16 25.92 3.10
N ILE A 80 -6.03 24.99 2.67
CA ILE A 80 -6.49 24.94 1.28
C ILE A 80 -7.66 25.91 1.11
N ALA A 81 -7.45 26.96 0.30
CA ALA A 81 -8.41 28.05 0.15
C ALA A 81 -9.78 27.57 -0.34
N THR A 82 -9.84 26.71 -1.35
CA THR A 82 -11.11 26.19 -1.87
C THR A 82 -11.86 25.35 -0.84
N ALA A 83 -11.16 24.62 0.02
CA ALA A 83 -11.76 23.86 1.11
C ALA A 83 -12.31 24.78 2.20
N LEU A 84 -11.54 25.77 2.65
CA LEU A 84 -12.01 26.69 3.68
C LEU A 84 -13.18 27.54 3.16
N LEU A 85 -13.01 28.26 2.06
CA LEU A 85 -14.01 29.22 1.56
C LEU A 85 -15.34 28.54 1.23
N ARG A 86 -15.30 27.33 0.67
CA ARG A 86 -16.54 26.59 0.39
C ARG A 86 -17.22 26.13 1.68
N TYR A 87 -16.49 25.44 2.56
CA TYR A 87 -17.11 24.67 3.63
C TYR A 87 -17.20 25.40 4.97
N GLU A 88 -16.49 26.51 5.14
CA GLU A 88 -16.72 27.43 6.26
C GLU A 88 -18.06 28.16 6.14
N TYR A 89 -18.48 28.45 4.91
CA TYR A 89 -19.66 29.27 4.64
C TYR A 89 -20.82 28.48 4.05
N ALA A 90 -20.61 27.24 3.57
CA ALA A 90 -21.69 26.39 3.10
C ALA A 90 -22.69 26.10 4.21
N THR A 91 -23.96 26.31 3.88
CA THR A 91 -25.10 25.87 4.69
C THR A 91 -25.88 24.79 3.95
N ARG A 92 -26.44 23.85 4.70
CA ARG A 92 -27.33 22.80 4.21
C ARG A 92 -28.69 23.08 4.76
N TYR A 93 -29.68 23.17 3.89
CA TYR A 93 -31.06 23.28 4.32
C TYR A 93 -31.58 21.90 4.73
N VAL A 94 -31.99 21.77 5.99
CA VAL A 94 -32.59 20.56 6.53
C VAL A 94 -34.06 20.82 6.76
N LYS A 95 -34.94 20.04 6.11
CA LYS A 95 -36.39 20.16 6.26
C LYS A 95 -36.76 20.09 7.75
N GLY A 96 -37.48 21.11 8.25
CA GLY A 96 -37.90 21.21 9.66
C GLY A 96 -36.84 21.75 10.64
N ARG A 97 -35.59 21.98 10.21
CA ARG A 97 -34.53 22.61 11.03
C ARG A 97 -33.93 23.88 10.41
N GLY A 98 -34.31 24.20 9.16
CA GLY A 98 -33.81 25.38 8.47
C GLY A 98 -32.38 25.23 7.96
N ALA A 99 -31.70 26.36 7.76
CA ALA A 99 -30.31 26.39 7.30
C ALA A 99 -29.36 25.96 8.43
N MET A 100 -28.72 24.81 8.26
CA MET A 100 -27.72 24.27 9.18
C MET A 100 -26.32 24.48 8.60
N PRO A 101 -25.28 24.68 9.43
CA PRO A 101 -23.90 24.67 8.96
C PRO A 101 -23.57 23.33 8.26
N ALA A 102 -23.15 23.37 7.00
CA ALA A 102 -22.93 22.16 6.21
C ALA A 102 -21.55 21.54 6.43
N GLY A 103 -20.59 22.34 6.89
CA GLY A 103 -19.19 22.01 6.82
C GLY A 103 -18.57 21.59 8.15
N ARG A 104 -17.51 20.78 8.04
CA ARG A 104 -16.70 20.35 9.20
C ARG A 104 -15.88 21.50 9.80
N CYS A 105 -15.76 22.63 9.11
CA CYS A 105 -15.03 23.79 9.60
C CYS A 105 -15.59 24.31 10.93
N HIS A 106 -16.90 24.20 11.18
CA HIS A 106 -17.53 24.73 12.40
C HIS A 106 -17.15 23.99 13.68
N THR A 107 -16.78 22.72 13.58
CA THR A 107 -16.34 21.89 14.72
C THR A 107 -14.82 21.66 14.73
N CYS A 108 -14.10 22.26 13.77
CA CYS A 108 -12.67 22.10 13.62
C CYS A 108 -11.91 22.98 14.62
N LYS A 109 -11.06 22.38 15.46
CA LYS A 109 -10.24 23.12 16.43
C LYS A 109 -9.13 23.93 15.76
N ALA A 110 -8.69 23.51 14.57
CA ALA A 110 -7.69 24.20 13.77
C ALA A 110 -8.26 25.34 12.89
N LYS A 111 -9.55 25.68 13.05
CA LYS A 111 -10.25 26.60 12.13
C LYS A 111 -9.59 27.97 12.06
N ASP A 112 -9.27 28.58 13.20
CA ASP A 112 -8.73 29.94 13.23
C ASP A 112 -7.33 30.01 12.60
N ALA A 113 -6.49 29.01 12.88
CA ALA A 113 -5.20 28.83 12.24
C ALA A 113 -5.35 28.64 10.72
N CYS A 114 -6.29 27.81 10.29
CA CYS A 114 -6.58 27.58 8.88
C CYS A 114 -7.04 28.87 8.18
N ARG A 115 -7.93 29.64 8.81
CA ARG A 115 -8.42 30.92 8.30
C ARG A 115 -7.29 31.94 8.15
N TRP A 116 -6.40 32.01 9.15
CA TRP A 116 -5.22 32.88 9.09
C TRP A 116 -4.29 32.49 7.94
N VAL A 117 -3.98 31.20 7.76
CA VAL A 117 -3.15 30.71 6.64
C VAL A 117 -3.79 31.06 5.29
N VAL A 118 -5.06 30.71 5.10
CA VAL A 118 -5.76 30.95 3.83
C VAL A 118 -5.82 32.45 3.51
N THR A 119 -6.07 33.28 4.52
CA THR A 119 -6.05 34.74 4.35
C THR A 119 -4.69 35.24 3.87
N ASN A 120 -3.59 34.80 4.50
CA ASN A 120 -2.24 35.20 4.08
C ASN A 120 -1.92 34.73 2.65
N ARG A 121 -2.37 33.53 2.26
CA ARG A 121 -2.25 33.03 0.88
C ARG A 121 -2.98 33.89 -0.13
N LEU A 122 -4.21 34.29 0.19
CA LEU A 122 -5.01 35.10 -0.72
C LEU A 122 -4.47 36.53 -0.85
N LYS A 123 -3.81 37.07 0.19
CA LYS A 123 -3.16 38.39 0.15
C LYS A 123 -1.77 38.39 -0.45
N SER A 124 -1.06 37.26 -0.47
CA SER A 124 0.34 37.25 -0.89
C SER A 124 0.55 37.39 -2.40
N VAL A 125 -0.50 37.22 -3.20
CA VAL A 125 -0.44 37.37 -4.65
C VAL A 125 -1.45 38.44 -5.09
N PRO A 126 -1.02 39.52 -5.77
CA PRO A 126 -1.91 40.63 -6.14
C PRO A 126 -3.11 40.23 -7.02
N SER A 127 -2.99 39.21 -7.88
CA SER A 127 -4.13 38.71 -8.65
C SER A 127 -5.14 37.96 -7.79
N LEU A 128 -4.67 37.15 -6.84
CA LEU A 128 -5.55 36.46 -5.88
C LEU A 128 -6.28 37.45 -4.99
N GLU A 129 -5.59 38.48 -4.48
CA GLU A 129 -6.19 39.45 -3.57
C GLU A 129 -7.30 40.22 -4.26
N ARG A 130 -7.09 40.64 -5.52
CA ARG A 130 -8.11 41.31 -6.34
C ARG A 130 -9.31 40.39 -6.59
N SER A 131 -9.08 39.16 -7.04
CA SER A 131 -10.16 38.21 -7.30
C SER A 131 -10.92 37.82 -6.04
N TRP A 132 -10.22 37.70 -4.91
CA TRP A 132 -10.84 37.45 -3.61
C TRP A 132 -11.71 38.63 -3.16
N THR A 133 -11.18 39.85 -3.26
CA THR A 133 -11.93 41.07 -2.91
C THR A 133 -13.16 41.22 -3.78
N SER A 134 -13.04 41.01 -5.10
CA SER A 134 -14.18 41.02 -6.02
C SER A 134 -15.23 39.97 -5.64
N TRP A 135 -14.82 38.75 -5.32
CA TRP A 135 -15.74 37.70 -4.87
C TRP A 135 -16.48 38.09 -3.58
N LEU A 136 -15.79 38.72 -2.62
CA LEU A 136 -16.44 39.23 -1.40
C LEU A 136 -17.46 40.34 -1.70
N GLN A 137 -17.14 41.29 -2.59
CA GLN A 137 -18.02 42.40 -2.96
C GLN A 137 -19.31 41.93 -3.63
N GLU A 138 -19.26 40.85 -4.40
CA GLU A 138 -20.43 40.22 -5.00
C GLU A 138 -21.33 39.52 -3.97
N GLY A 139 -20.91 39.41 -2.70
CA GLY A 139 -21.62 38.70 -1.64
C GLY A 139 -21.06 37.30 -1.34
N GLY A 140 -19.95 36.94 -1.99
CA GLY A 140 -19.11 35.75 -1.86
C GLY A 140 -19.72 34.56 -1.12
N PRO A 141 -19.55 34.45 0.21
CA PRO A 141 -20.04 33.35 1.05
C PRO A 141 -21.51 32.95 0.82
N SER A 142 -22.40 33.92 0.61
CA SER A 142 -23.84 33.69 0.44
C SER A 142 -24.17 32.77 -0.73
N MET A 143 -23.29 32.70 -1.73
CA MET A 143 -23.41 31.82 -2.89
C MET A 143 -23.55 30.35 -2.50
N PHE A 144 -22.85 29.90 -1.45
CA PHE A 144 -22.87 28.50 -1.01
C PHE A 144 -24.13 28.13 -0.21
N SER A 145 -24.99 29.11 0.07
CA SER A 145 -26.24 28.93 0.80
C SER A 145 -27.49 29.04 -0.10
N MET A 146 -27.33 29.51 -1.33
CA MET A 146 -28.46 29.75 -2.25
C MET A 146 -28.64 28.59 -3.24
N PRO A 147 -29.87 28.05 -3.43
CA PRO A 147 -30.11 26.95 -4.35
C PRO A 147 -29.93 27.32 -5.84
N ASN A 148 -30.06 28.60 -6.22
CA ASN A 148 -30.08 29.06 -7.62
C ASN A 148 -28.96 30.08 -7.95
N TYR A 149 -27.76 29.95 -7.40
CA TYR A 149 -26.66 30.89 -7.65
C TYR A 149 -26.03 30.79 -9.06
N LYS A 150 -26.50 29.87 -9.91
CA LYS A 150 -25.92 29.67 -11.25
C LYS A 150 -26.15 30.91 -12.14
N GLY A 151 -25.09 31.41 -12.76
CA GLY A 151 -25.08 32.60 -13.61
C GLY A 151 -24.89 33.92 -12.86
N SER A 152 -24.81 33.90 -11.53
CA SER A 152 -24.73 35.13 -10.73
C SER A 152 -23.34 35.78 -10.76
N GLY A 153 -23.24 37.05 -10.33
CA GLY A 153 -21.97 37.73 -10.12
C GLY A 153 -21.05 36.99 -9.13
N GLN A 154 -21.63 36.40 -8.08
CA GLN A 154 -20.91 35.55 -7.12
C GLN A 154 -20.29 34.31 -7.77
N GLN A 155 -21.04 33.63 -8.65
CA GLN A 155 -20.50 32.44 -9.31
C GLN A 155 -19.35 32.80 -10.25
N ARG A 156 -19.49 33.87 -11.02
CA ARG A 156 -18.44 34.29 -11.97
C ARG A 156 -17.16 34.69 -11.23
N SER A 157 -17.26 35.50 -10.19
CA SER A 157 -16.11 35.89 -9.36
C SER A 157 -15.51 34.70 -8.58
N TRP A 158 -16.33 33.72 -8.15
CA TRP A 158 -15.83 32.47 -7.56
C TRP A 158 -15.03 31.63 -8.56
N VAL A 159 -15.54 31.46 -9.78
CA VAL A 159 -14.86 30.73 -10.86
C VAL A 159 -13.52 31.39 -11.19
N GLU A 160 -13.50 32.72 -11.24
CA GLU A 160 -12.27 33.49 -11.47
C GLU A 160 -11.26 33.30 -10.33
N LEU A 161 -11.69 33.42 -9.07
CA LEU A 161 -10.84 33.14 -7.91
C LEU A 161 -10.28 31.70 -7.94
N CYS A 162 -11.11 30.72 -8.30
CA CYS A 162 -10.68 29.33 -8.42
C CYS A 162 -9.70 29.12 -9.57
N ARG A 163 -9.82 29.88 -10.67
CA ARG A 163 -8.89 29.85 -11.79
C ARG A 163 -7.52 30.38 -11.36
N GLU A 164 -7.47 31.52 -10.68
CA GLU A 164 -6.23 32.10 -10.14
C GLU A 164 -5.58 31.16 -9.11
N LEU A 165 -6.38 30.56 -8.20
CA LEU A 165 -5.89 29.60 -7.22
C LEU A 165 -5.23 28.35 -7.82
N ARG A 166 -5.55 28.00 -9.08
CA ARG A 166 -4.93 26.87 -9.80
C ARG A 166 -3.62 27.26 -10.49
N GLN A 167 -3.29 28.54 -10.58
CA GLN A 167 -2.06 29.04 -11.20
C GLN A 167 -0.94 29.26 -10.16
N VAL A 168 -1.32 29.48 -8.89
CA VAL A 168 -0.38 29.72 -7.79
C VAL A 168 0.04 28.41 -7.10
N HIS A 169 1.29 28.39 -6.63
CA HIS A 169 1.87 27.24 -5.94
C HIS A 169 2.32 27.66 -4.54
N PHE A 170 1.59 27.21 -3.52
CA PHE A 170 2.01 27.38 -2.13
C PHE A 170 2.69 26.13 -1.62
N THR A 171 3.76 26.33 -0.86
CA THR A 171 4.45 25.27 -0.14
C THR A 171 4.00 25.24 1.32
N SER A 172 4.28 24.10 1.96
CA SER A 172 3.91 23.85 3.33
C SER A 172 4.92 22.92 4.00
N ALA A 173 5.63 23.42 5.01
CA ALA A 173 6.49 22.60 5.87
C ALA A 173 5.71 21.45 6.52
N ASN A 174 4.39 21.61 6.70
CA ASN A 174 3.52 20.55 7.17
C ASN A 174 3.50 19.34 6.23
N ASP A 175 3.60 19.52 4.91
CA ASP A 175 3.55 18.39 3.97
C ASP A 175 4.74 17.45 4.19
N GLN A 176 5.93 18.00 4.46
CA GLN A 176 7.12 17.22 4.81
C GLN A 176 6.97 16.51 6.17
N HIS A 177 6.40 17.19 7.16
CA HIS A 177 6.13 16.59 8.47
C HIS A 177 5.13 15.43 8.38
N VAL A 178 4.08 15.58 7.58
CA VAL A 178 3.07 14.54 7.34
C VAL A 178 3.68 13.35 6.60
N ALA A 179 4.50 13.59 5.57
CA ALA A 179 5.22 12.52 4.88
C ALA A 179 6.12 11.72 5.84
N THR A 180 6.86 12.42 6.71
CA THR A 180 7.72 11.80 7.72
C THR A 180 6.91 10.98 8.72
N ALA A 181 5.78 11.51 9.20
CA ALA A 181 4.91 10.81 10.15
C ALA A 181 4.29 9.54 9.55
N TYR A 182 3.91 9.54 8.27
CA TYR A 182 3.43 8.34 7.59
C TYR A 182 4.54 7.31 7.36
N ALA A 183 5.74 7.76 6.98
CA ALA A 183 6.90 6.87 6.84
C ALA A 183 7.23 6.16 8.16
N GLU A 184 7.14 6.87 9.29
CA GLU A 184 7.34 6.30 10.61
C GLU A 184 6.26 5.28 10.98
N LYS A 185 4.98 5.60 10.73
CA LYS A 185 3.87 4.66 10.94
C LYS A 185 4.05 3.38 10.12
N ASP A 186 4.47 3.50 8.86
CA ASP A 186 4.74 2.35 8.00
C ASP A 186 5.94 1.53 8.48
N ARG A 187 7.00 2.18 8.95
CA ARG A 187 8.17 1.51 9.53
C ARG A 187 7.76 0.65 10.73
N ILE A 188 7.06 1.24 11.69
CA ILE A 188 6.55 0.55 12.88
C ILE A 188 5.62 -0.61 12.48
N ALA A 189 4.73 -0.41 11.50
CA ALA A 189 3.84 -1.46 11.02
C ALA A 189 4.61 -2.64 10.40
N ARG A 190 5.66 -2.36 9.61
CA ARG A 190 6.54 -3.39 9.05
C ARG A 190 7.33 -4.13 10.12
N GLU A 191 7.82 -3.44 11.14
CA GLU A 191 8.53 -4.07 12.27
C GLU A 191 7.61 -4.99 13.07
N LYS A 192 6.39 -4.53 13.40
CA LYS A 192 5.37 -5.36 14.05
C LYS A 192 4.95 -6.55 13.19
N ASP A 193 4.85 -6.37 11.87
CA ASP A 193 4.53 -7.48 10.98
C ASP A 193 5.66 -8.51 10.94
N LYS A 194 6.93 -8.06 10.88
CA LYS A 194 8.09 -8.96 10.98
C LYS A 194 8.10 -9.73 12.30
N GLU A 195 7.83 -9.07 13.42
CA GLU A 195 7.75 -9.71 14.73
C GLU A 195 6.62 -10.74 14.78
N ARG A 196 5.43 -10.38 14.29
CA ARG A 196 4.27 -11.28 14.18
C ARG A 196 4.60 -12.49 13.31
N GLN A 197 5.23 -12.29 12.15
CA GLN A 197 5.67 -13.38 11.27
C GLN A 197 6.70 -14.27 11.96
N ALA A 198 7.68 -13.70 12.66
CA ALA A 198 8.67 -14.48 13.41
C ALA A 198 8.02 -15.29 14.54
N GLN A 199 7.03 -14.72 15.23
CA GLN A 199 6.27 -15.41 16.26
C GLN A 199 5.43 -16.55 15.68
N ASN A 200 4.75 -16.32 14.55
CA ASN A 200 4.00 -17.35 13.83
C ASN A 200 4.91 -18.50 13.40
N ARG A 201 6.09 -18.20 12.84
CA ARG A 201 7.11 -19.20 12.50
C ARG A 201 7.56 -20.02 13.70
N ARG A 202 7.84 -19.36 14.84
CA ARG A 202 8.20 -20.05 16.09
C ARG A 202 7.08 -20.97 16.57
N ARG A 203 5.82 -20.55 16.46
CA ARG A 203 4.64 -21.35 16.84
C ARG A 203 4.45 -22.55 15.92
N ALA A 204 4.52 -22.36 14.61
CA ALA A 204 4.45 -23.44 13.62
C ALA A 204 5.52 -24.50 13.89
N ARG A 205 6.78 -24.08 14.10
CA ARG A 205 7.89 -24.99 14.44
C ARG A 205 7.68 -25.75 15.75
N ARG A 206 7.06 -25.14 16.78
CA ARG A 206 6.71 -25.83 18.03
C ARG A 206 5.61 -26.87 17.83
N ASN A 207 4.68 -26.61 16.91
CA ASN A 207 3.58 -27.50 16.59
C ASN A 207 3.95 -28.60 15.58
N GLY A 208 5.19 -28.61 15.07
CA GLY A 208 5.61 -29.51 13.98
C GLY A 208 4.98 -29.17 12.63
N GLU A 209 4.53 -27.92 12.46
CA GLU A 209 3.98 -27.39 11.22
C GLU A 209 5.07 -26.59 10.48
N ILE A 210 4.99 -26.59 9.15
CA ILE A 210 5.83 -25.72 8.32
C ILE A 210 5.08 -24.41 8.06
N ASP A 211 5.75 -23.28 8.26
CA ASP A 211 5.20 -21.97 7.92
C ASP A 211 5.11 -21.81 6.39
N GLU A 212 4.09 -21.09 5.90
CA GLU A 212 3.86 -20.90 4.47
C GLU A 212 5.08 -20.29 3.75
N PHE A 213 5.79 -19.37 4.42
CA PHE A 213 7.01 -18.79 3.88
C PHE A 213 8.13 -19.83 3.70
N ASP A 214 8.33 -20.68 4.71
CA ASP A 214 9.35 -21.73 4.69
C ASP A 214 9.01 -22.78 3.62
N GLU A 215 7.72 -23.09 3.41
CA GLU A 215 7.25 -23.97 2.32
C GLU A 215 7.52 -23.37 0.93
N GLU A 216 7.22 -22.08 0.72
CA GLU A 216 7.49 -21.38 -0.53
C GLU A 216 9.01 -21.29 -0.82
N LEU A 217 9.83 -21.08 0.20
CA LEU A 217 11.28 -21.09 0.07
C LEU A 217 11.77 -22.47 -0.42
N LEU A 218 11.25 -23.56 0.16
CA LEU A 218 11.57 -24.92 -0.27
C LEU A 218 11.10 -25.22 -1.70
N LYS A 219 9.92 -24.74 -2.11
CA LYS A 219 9.47 -24.85 -3.51
C LYS A 219 10.41 -24.13 -4.46
N LYS A 220 10.83 -22.90 -4.14
CA LYS A 220 11.82 -22.16 -4.94
C LYS A 220 13.16 -22.87 -4.99
N ALA A 221 13.61 -23.45 -3.87
CA ALA A 221 14.82 -24.26 -3.82
C ALA A 221 14.70 -25.51 -4.71
N ALA A 222 13.55 -26.18 -4.72
CA ALA A 222 13.29 -27.32 -5.59
C ALA A 222 13.36 -26.93 -7.09
N ILE A 223 12.85 -25.76 -7.46
CA ILE A 223 12.96 -25.22 -8.84
C ILE A 223 14.41 -24.96 -9.20
N LYS A 224 15.18 -24.26 -8.34
CA LYS A 224 16.62 -24.02 -8.57
C LYS A 224 17.39 -25.34 -8.72
N ARG A 225 17.08 -26.31 -7.87
CA ARG A 225 17.65 -27.65 -7.92
C ARG A 225 17.31 -28.39 -9.21
N ALA A 226 16.12 -28.18 -9.76
CA ALA A 226 15.73 -28.72 -11.06
C ALA A 226 16.62 -28.21 -12.19
N VAL A 227 16.85 -26.89 -12.23
CA VAL A 227 17.69 -26.23 -13.23
C VAL A 227 19.13 -26.74 -13.11
N ALA A 228 19.69 -26.71 -11.91
CA ALA A 228 21.03 -27.23 -11.61
C ALA A 228 21.22 -28.69 -12.07
N LEU A 229 20.23 -29.54 -11.82
CA LEU A 229 20.30 -30.95 -12.17
C LEU A 229 20.20 -31.18 -13.68
N VAL A 230 19.46 -30.34 -14.42
CA VAL A 230 19.42 -30.38 -15.88
C VAL A 230 20.77 -29.97 -16.47
N GLU A 231 21.43 -28.97 -15.90
CA GLU A 231 22.76 -28.54 -16.31
C GLU A 231 23.80 -29.62 -16.02
N PHE A 232 23.82 -30.17 -14.80
CA PHE A 232 24.76 -31.20 -14.40
C PHE A 232 24.69 -32.46 -15.26
N ARG A 233 23.52 -32.80 -15.82
CA ARG A 233 23.40 -33.95 -16.74
C ARG A 233 24.25 -33.84 -18.00
N LYS A 234 24.71 -32.64 -18.35
CA LYS A 234 25.60 -32.38 -19.49
C LYS A 234 27.08 -32.52 -19.11
N ASP A 235 27.39 -32.60 -17.82
CA ASP A 235 28.74 -32.73 -17.32
C ASP A 235 29.33 -34.12 -17.65
N PRO A 236 30.55 -34.21 -18.20
CA PRO A 236 31.25 -35.46 -18.42
C PRO A 236 31.41 -36.33 -17.16
N GLU A 237 31.48 -35.71 -15.97
CA GLU A 237 31.59 -36.41 -14.69
C GLU A 237 30.24 -36.88 -14.12
N CYS A 238 29.12 -36.60 -14.81
CA CYS A 238 27.79 -36.99 -14.36
C CYS A 238 27.62 -38.53 -14.36
N PRO A 239 27.23 -39.15 -13.22
CA PRO A 239 26.99 -40.58 -13.17
C PRO A 239 25.99 -41.05 -14.23
N ARG A 240 26.29 -42.17 -14.91
CA ARG A 240 25.44 -42.75 -15.99
C ARG A 240 23.97 -42.95 -15.61
N VAL A 241 23.71 -43.21 -14.33
CA VAL A 241 22.35 -43.40 -13.78
C VAL A 241 21.53 -42.10 -13.85
N LEU A 242 22.19 -40.94 -13.84
CA LEU A 242 21.55 -39.62 -13.81
C LEU A 242 21.47 -38.98 -15.20
N SER A 243 22.54 -39.10 -15.99
CA SER A 243 22.57 -38.57 -17.36
C SER A 243 21.46 -39.16 -18.24
N ARG A 244 21.04 -40.41 -17.98
CA ARG A 244 20.01 -41.13 -18.75
C ARG A 244 18.59 -41.06 -18.15
N LEU A 245 18.34 -40.35 -17.06
CA LEU A 245 17.00 -40.27 -16.46
C LEU A 245 16.02 -39.52 -17.38
N PRO A 246 14.80 -40.04 -17.63
CA PRO A 246 13.75 -39.28 -18.29
C PRO A 246 13.39 -38.00 -17.51
N GLN A 247 12.98 -36.94 -18.21
CA GLN A 247 12.60 -35.67 -17.58
C GLN A 247 11.44 -35.83 -16.59
N LYS A 248 10.50 -36.72 -16.88
CA LYS A 248 9.42 -37.09 -15.95
C LYS A 248 9.96 -37.63 -14.62
N SER A 249 10.91 -38.56 -14.68
CA SER A 249 11.56 -39.13 -13.49
C SER A 249 12.39 -38.09 -12.73
N LEU A 250 12.88 -37.05 -13.40
CA LEU A 250 13.57 -35.92 -12.76
C LEU A 250 12.61 -35.09 -11.89
N LYS A 251 11.44 -34.77 -12.43
CA LYS A 251 10.40 -34.05 -11.69
C LYS A 251 9.96 -34.84 -10.46
N GLU A 252 9.73 -36.14 -10.64
CA GLU A 252 9.39 -37.07 -9.56
C GLU A 252 10.48 -37.13 -8.47
N LEU A 253 11.75 -37.15 -8.86
CA LEU A 253 12.89 -37.10 -7.94
C LEU A 253 12.92 -35.81 -7.10
N LEU A 254 12.63 -34.66 -7.72
CA LEU A 254 12.58 -33.37 -7.03
C LEU A 254 11.36 -33.26 -6.09
N GLU A 255 10.24 -33.90 -6.44
CA GLU A 255 9.08 -34.00 -5.54
C GLU A 255 9.40 -34.84 -4.31
N VAL A 256 10.15 -35.94 -4.46
CA VAL A 256 10.65 -36.74 -3.34
C VAL A 256 11.60 -35.94 -2.47
N TRP A 257 12.50 -35.17 -3.08
CA TRP A 257 13.40 -34.27 -2.35
C TRP A 257 12.61 -33.21 -1.55
N LEU A 258 11.68 -32.51 -2.20
CA LEU A 258 10.85 -31.49 -1.55
C LEU A 258 10.04 -32.07 -0.37
N GLY A 259 9.43 -33.25 -0.57
CA GLY A 259 8.71 -33.94 0.49
C GLY A 259 9.61 -34.33 1.67
N ARG A 260 10.84 -34.78 1.41
CA ARG A 260 11.84 -35.06 2.45
C ARG A 260 12.17 -33.81 3.26
N GLU A 261 12.48 -32.69 2.60
CA GLU A 261 12.86 -31.45 3.29
C GLU A 261 11.70 -30.84 4.07
N ILE A 262 10.46 -30.90 3.56
CA ILE A 262 9.27 -30.46 4.30
C ILE A 262 9.08 -31.31 5.56
N LEU A 263 9.16 -32.63 5.45
CA LEU A 263 8.98 -33.51 6.61
C LEU A 263 10.09 -33.34 7.66
N ARG A 264 11.33 -33.07 7.23
CA ARG A 264 12.45 -32.69 8.11
C ARG A 264 12.19 -31.37 8.82
N ALA A 265 11.77 -30.33 8.09
CA ALA A 265 11.42 -29.04 8.67
C ALA A 265 10.29 -29.15 9.71
N MET A 266 9.33 -30.05 9.47
CA MET A 266 8.26 -30.40 10.41
C MET A 266 8.71 -31.29 11.58
N LYS A 267 9.98 -31.72 11.64
CA LYS A 267 10.52 -32.69 12.62
C LYS A 267 9.74 -34.01 12.67
N THR A 268 9.20 -34.44 11.53
CA THR A 268 8.48 -35.70 11.38
C THR A 268 9.35 -36.76 10.70
N LYS A 269 8.94 -38.03 10.73
CA LYS A 269 9.67 -39.11 10.07
C LYS A 269 9.73 -38.85 8.56
N ASP A 270 10.93 -38.67 8.01
CA ASP A 270 11.22 -38.43 6.58
C ASP A 270 11.51 -39.73 5.79
N ASN A 271 10.94 -40.86 6.25
CA ASN A 271 11.10 -42.15 5.59
C ASN A 271 10.21 -42.28 4.34
N ALA A 272 10.52 -43.27 3.49
CA ALA A 272 9.82 -43.47 2.22
C ALA A 272 8.29 -43.58 2.34
N PRO A 273 7.70 -44.31 3.32
CA PRO A 273 6.26 -44.32 3.54
C PRO A 273 5.67 -42.95 3.90
N SER A 274 6.35 -42.15 4.72
CA SER A 274 5.86 -40.81 5.08
C SER A 274 5.92 -39.83 3.92
N ILE A 275 7.01 -39.84 3.14
CA ILE A 275 7.13 -39.02 1.92
C ILE A 275 6.07 -39.44 0.89
N ALA A 276 5.85 -40.74 0.69
CA ALA A 276 4.81 -41.24 -0.21
C ALA A 276 3.41 -40.73 0.19
N ARG A 277 3.07 -40.74 1.49
CA ARG A 277 1.82 -40.14 1.99
C ARG A 277 1.75 -38.64 1.73
N TRP A 278 2.84 -37.91 1.92
CA TRP A 278 2.88 -36.46 1.66
C TRP A 278 2.65 -36.15 0.16
N ILE A 279 3.32 -36.88 -0.74
CA ILE A 279 3.13 -36.73 -2.21
C ILE A 279 1.68 -37.04 -2.59
N ALA A 280 1.10 -38.10 -2.04
CA ALA A 280 -0.28 -38.49 -2.33
C ALA A 280 -1.30 -37.44 -1.88
N ARG A 281 -1.10 -36.82 -0.70
CA ARG A 281 -1.99 -35.76 -0.19
C ARG A 281 -1.89 -34.45 -0.97
N THR A 282 -0.70 -34.10 -1.43
CA THR A 282 -0.47 -32.83 -2.15
C THR A 282 -0.88 -32.89 -3.62
N GLY A 283 -1.32 -34.05 -4.13
CA GLY A 283 -1.85 -34.22 -5.49
C GLY A 283 -0.84 -34.00 -6.61
N ARG A 284 0.47 -33.94 -6.29
CA ARG A 284 1.52 -33.55 -7.25
C ARG A 284 1.94 -34.67 -8.20
N SER A 285 1.71 -35.94 -7.85
CA SER A 285 1.98 -37.08 -8.73
C SER A 285 0.69 -37.69 -9.29
N ASN A 286 0.51 -37.62 -10.61
CA ASN A 286 -0.57 -38.31 -11.36
C ASN A 286 -0.40 -39.85 -11.42
N THR A 287 0.49 -40.41 -10.62
CA THR A 287 0.95 -41.79 -10.75
C THR A 287 0.57 -42.63 -9.53
N SER A 288 -0.33 -43.59 -9.78
CA SER A 288 -0.66 -44.76 -8.96
C SER A 288 -1.64 -44.57 -7.80
N LYS A 289 -2.81 -45.21 -7.91
CA LYS A 289 -3.79 -45.45 -6.82
C LYS A 289 -3.25 -46.36 -5.71
N ASN A 290 -2.05 -46.95 -5.84
CA ASN A 290 -1.46 -47.87 -4.88
C ASN A 290 -0.29 -47.24 -4.10
N HIS A 291 -0.50 -47.04 -2.79
CA HIS A 291 0.47 -46.47 -1.84
C HIS A 291 1.76 -47.29 -1.73
N SER A 292 1.69 -48.63 -1.79
CA SER A 292 2.87 -49.50 -1.65
C SER A 292 3.84 -49.35 -2.81
N SER A 293 3.31 -49.21 -4.03
CA SER A 293 4.12 -48.93 -5.23
C SER A 293 4.82 -47.57 -5.14
N LEU A 294 4.08 -46.55 -4.68
CA LEU A 294 4.61 -45.21 -4.47
C LEU A 294 5.75 -45.21 -3.44
N SER A 295 5.58 -45.89 -2.30
CA SER A 295 6.60 -46.02 -1.25
C SER A 295 7.88 -46.70 -1.75
N SER A 296 7.77 -47.80 -2.49
CA SER A 296 8.94 -48.50 -3.06
C SER A 296 9.70 -47.63 -4.08
N ARG A 297 8.99 -46.82 -4.86
CA ARG A 297 9.60 -45.85 -5.78
C ARG A 297 10.33 -44.75 -5.01
N VAL A 298 9.68 -44.16 -4.02
CA VAL A 298 10.26 -43.12 -3.15
C VAL A 298 11.55 -43.63 -2.49
N ALA A 299 11.60 -44.89 -2.04
CA ALA A 299 12.81 -45.48 -1.47
C ALA A 299 14.00 -45.51 -2.47
N LYS A 300 13.75 -45.87 -3.73
CA LYS A 300 14.77 -45.85 -4.79
C LYS A 300 15.23 -44.43 -5.11
N ASP A 301 14.30 -43.47 -5.11
CA ASP A 301 14.59 -42.07 -5.38
C ASP A 301 15.36 -41.40 -4.25
N LEU A 302 15.08 -41.75 -2.98
CA LEU A 302 15.90 -41.32 -1.84
C LEU A 302 17.36 -41.78 -1.98
N GLN A 303 17.61 -43.03 -2.37
CA GLN A 303 18.97 -43.53 -2.62
C GLN A 303 19.67 -42.77 -3.75
N ARG A 304 18.93 -42.35 -4.80
CA ARG A 304 19.47 -41.53 -5.89
C ARG A 304 19.80 -40.12 -5.41
N ILE A 305 18.94 -39.51 -4.59
CA ILE A 305 19.16 -38.20 -3.98
C ILE A 305 20.41 -38.24 -3.08
N GLU A 306 20.57 -39.26 -2.24
CA GLU A 306 21.77 -39.40 -1.40
C GLU A 306 23.05 -39.51 -2.24
N LYS A 307 23.02 -40.27 -3.33
CA LYS A 307 24.15 -40.37 -4.26
C LYS A 307 24.47 -39.02 -4.93
N LEU A 308 23.44 -38.27 -5.32
CA LEU A 308 23.58 -36.90 -5.85
C LEU A 308 24.24 -35.99 -4.81
N GLU A 309 23.74 -35.99 -3.57
CA GLU A 309 24.26 -35.14 -2.50
C GLU A 309 25.70 -35.50 -2.12
N ARG A 310 26.08 -36.78 -2.19
CA ARG A 310 27.47 -37.25 -1.97
C ARG A 310 28.40 -37.04 -3.17
N ALA A 311 27.89 -36.95 -4.39
CA ALA A 311 28.71 -36.62 -5.56
C ALA A 311 28.97 -35.11 -5.66
N HIS A 312 28.00 -34.30 -5.22
CA HIS A 312 28.00 -32.84 -5.41
C HIS A 312 28.43 -32.00 -4.22
N TRP A 313 28.81 -32.55 -3.07
CA TRP A 313 29.34 -31.74 -1.95
C TRP A 313 30.57 -30.89 -2.33
N ARG A 314 31.19 -31.15 -3.49
CA ARG A 314 32.32 -30.37 -4.04
C ARG A 314 31.93 -29.15 -4.89
N ASN A 315 30.66 -29.02 -5.32
CA ASN A 315 30.20 -27.89 -6.15
C ASN A 315 28.92 -27.30 -5.53
N GLU A 316 28.95 -26.03 -5.13
CA GLU A 316 27.93 -25.23 -4.39
C GLU A 316 26.53 -25.12 -5.04
N ILE A 317 26.21 -25.95 -6.02
CA ILE A 317 25.04 -25.84 -6.90
C ILE A 317 23.78 -26.44 -6.26
N LEU A 318 23.91 -27.35 -5.28
CA LEU A 318 22.79 -27.93 -4.54
C LEU A 318 22.70 -27.26 -3.15
N LEU A 319 21.79 -26.28 -3.02
CA LEU A 319 21.52 -25.55 -1.78
C LEU A 319 21.57 -26.48 -0.54
N PRO A 320 22.26 -26.08 0.55
CA PRO A 320 22.33 -26.88 1.76
C PRO A 320 20.93 -27.14 2.33
N PRO A 321 20.72 -28.28 3.02
CA PRO A 321 19.49 -28.55 3.76
C PRO A 321 19.16 -27.35 4.67
N LEU A 322 17.87 -27.05 4.86
CA LEU A 322 17.42 -25.91 5.68
C LEU A 322 18.06 -25.90 7.08
N ASP A 323 18.32 -27.08 7.64
CA ASP A 323 18.94 -27.24 8.96
C ASP A 323 20.36 -26.67 9.03
N ARG A 324 21.08 -26.59 7.90
CA ARG A 324 22.46 -26.06 7.83
C ARG A 324 22.54 -24.60 7.38
N GLN A 325 21.44 -23.98 6.97
CA GLN A 325 21.44 -22.55 6.61
C GLN A 325 21.46 -21.64 7.85
N ASN A 326 21.12 -22.17 9.03
CA ASN A 326 21.24 -21.46 10.30
C ASN A 326 22.58 -21.67 11.01
N GLU A 327 23.50 -22.47 10.44
CA GLU A 327 24.87 -22.67 10.97
C GLU A 327 25.88 -21.68 10.40
N PHE A 328 25.47 -20.79 9.48
CA PHE A 328 26.27 -19.61 9.18
C PHE A 328 26.24 -18.67 10.39
N PRO A 329 27.40 -18.34 10.98
CA PRO A 329 27.44 -17.29 11.98
C PRO A 329 26.87 -16.04 11.32
N SER A 330 25.91 -15.41 12.00
CA SER A 330 25.67 -13.98 11.84
C SER A 330 27.00 -13.28 12.14
N GLY A 331 27.83 -13.13 11.11
CA GLY A 331 29.13 -12.51 11.19
C GLY A 331 28.97 -11.02 11.44
N GLY A 332 29.62 -10.59 12.52
CA GLY A 332 30.28 -9.29 12.75
C GLY A 332 29.61 -8.04 12.22
#